data_AF-A0A6V7IM95-F1
#
_entry.id   AF-A0A6V7IM95-F1
#
_cell.length_a   1.000
_cell.length_b   1.000
_cell.length_c   1.000
_cell.angle_alpha   90.00
_cell.angle_beta   90.00
_cell.angle_gamma   90.00
#
_symmetry.space_group_name_H-M   'P 1'
#
loop_
_entity.id
_entity.type
_entity.pdbx_description
1 polymer ?
#
loop_
_entity_poly.entity_id
_entity_poly.type
_entity_poly.pdbx_seq_one_letter_code
_entity_poly.pdbx_strand_id
1 'polypeptide(L)'
;ETISSDMHQELNSLRIPEALRKDLKLSIGTMGTRIKHWLHRDIIYVERKTKWEDYVPYLDHIHWTSYGCIDTTKTLRSLYSSGLLPMNYLTWINLCNRCVEDSIEDFWKKIRKKKEYRNLVSELINGWDVDAHRIY
;
A
#
# COMPACT_ATOMS: atom_id res chain seq x y z
N GLU A 1 22.81 4.18 -13.50
CA GLU A 1 23.16 3.85 -12.10
C GLU A 1 22.09 2.93 -11.49
N THR A 2 22.31 2.41 -10.27
CA THR A 2 21.28 1.66 -9.52
C THR A 2 20.88 2.46 -8.29
N ILE A 3 19.62 2.37 -7.86
CA ILE A 3 19.10 3.02 -6.65
C ILE A 3 19.96 2.74 -5.41
N SER A 4 20.54 1.53 -5.33
CA SER A 4 21.47 1.16 -4.26
C SER A 4 22.73 2.03 -4.23
N SER A 5 23.25 2.41 -5.41
CA SER A 5 24.40 3.31 -5.58
C SER A 5 24.06 4.72 -5.10
N ASP A 6 22.90 5.25 -5.51
CA ASP A 6 22.47 6.60 -5.16
C ASP A 6 22.21 6.71 -3.65
N MET A 7 21.57 5.70 -3.07
CA MET A 7 21.38 5.62 -1.61
C MET A 7 22.71 5.55 -0.86
N HIS A 8 23.70 4.83 -1.38
CA HIS A 8 25.04 4.80 -0.78
C HIS A 8 25.72 6.17 -0.85
N GLN A 9 25.57 6.88 -1.95
CA GLN A 9 26.12 8.21 -2.13
C GLN A 9 25.47 9.20 -1.16
N GLU A 10 24.13 9.19 -1.04
CA GLU A 10 23.39 10.02 -0.10
C GLU A 10 23.74 9.70 1.36
N LEU A 11 23.84 8.41 1.71
CA LEU A 11 24.29 8.01 3.04
C LEU A 11 25.72 8.45 3.34
N ASN A 12 26.58 8.48 2.31
CA ASN A 12 27.95 8.90 2.47
C ASN A 12 28.11 10.42 2.60
N SER A 13 27.16 11.20 2.08
CA SER A 13 27.12 12.66 2.21
C SER A 13 26.77 13.10 3.64
N LEU A 14 26.11 12.22 4.42
CA LEU A 14 25.77 12.50 5.82
C LEU A 14 27.02 12.60 6.69
N ARG A 15 27.13 13.70 7.43
CA ARG A 15 28.19 13.93 8.44
C ARG A 15 27.86 13.20 9.76
N ILE A 16 27.85 11.87 9.71
CA ILE A 16 27.56 11.01 10.87
C ILE A 16 28.71 10.05 11.19
N PRO A 17 28.89 9.68 12.47
CA PRO A 17 29.81 8.62 12.90
C PRO A 17 29.60 7.30 12.16
N GLU A 18 30.67 6.55 11.93
CA GLU A 18 30.62 5.30 11.15
C GLU A 18 29.70 4.24 11.77
N ALA A 19 29.67 4.14 13.11
CA ALA A 19 28.75 3.24 13.81
C ALA A 19 27.28 3.57 13.48
N LEU A 20 26.91 4.85 13.55
CA LEU A 20 25.56 5.30 13.21
C LEU A 20 25.25 5.13 11.72
N ARG A 21 26.25 5.25 10.84
CA ARG A 21 26.09 5.00 9.39
C ARG A 21 25.75 3.54 9.13
N LYS A 22 26.40 2.61 9.81
CA LYS A 22 26.11 1.18 9.71
C LYS A 22 24.70 0.85 10.19
N ASP A 23 24.29 1.41 11.32
CA ASP A 23 22.94 1.22 11.86
C ASP A 23 21.88 1.80 10.93
N LEU A 24 22.12 3.01 10.40
CA LEU A 24 21.22 3.66 9.46
C LEU A 24 21.06 2.85 8.16
N LYS A 25 22.15 2.30 7.61
CA LYS A 25 22.11 1.39 6.45
C LYS A 25 21.21 0.19 6.72
N LEU A 26 21.37 -0.45 7.88
CA LEU A 26 20.56 -1.60 8.27
C LEU A 26 19.09 -1.23 8.43
N SER A 27 18.79 -0.12 9.10
CA SER A 27 17.43 0.38 9.29
C SER A 27 16.75 0.67 7.96
N ILE A 28 17.42 1.39 7.05
CA ILE A 28 16.90 1.71 5.72
C ILE A 28 16.63 0.43 4.91
N GLY A 29 17.56 -0.54 4.91
CA GLY A 29 17.34 -1.82 4.23
C GLY A 29 16.14 -2.61 4.78
N THR A 30 15.98 -2.59 6.11
CA THR A 30 14.84 -3.22 6.79
C THR A 30 13.53 -2.52 6.43
N MET A 31 13.51 -1.18 6.47
CA MET A 31 12.34 -0.37 6.13
C MET A 31 11.93 -0.57 4.66
N GLY A 32 12.89 -0.53 3.73
CA GLY A 32 12.64 -0.78 2.32
C GLY A 32 12.05 -2.17 2.06
N THR A 33 12.56 -3.20 2.74
CA THR A 33 12.02 -4.56 2.66
C THR A 33 10.58 -4.64 3.17
N ARG A 34 10.27 -3.98 4.29
CA ARG A 34 8.91 -3.91 4.84
C ARG A 34 7.94 -3.21 3.89
N ILE A 35 8.34 -2.09 3.30
CA ILE A 35 7.55 -1.36 2.29
C ILE A 35 7.27 -2.27 1.10
N LYS A 36 8.30 -2.91 0.55
CA LYS A 36 8.15 -3.82 -0.60
C LYS A 36 7.16 -4.95 -0.32
N HIS A 37 7.30 -5.63 0.83
CA HIS A 37 6.38 -6.70 1.21
C HIS A 37 4.96 -6.19 1.41
N TRP A 38 4.80 -5.02 2.03
CA TRP A 38 3.49 -4.42 2.26
C TRP A 38 2.79 -4.05 0.94
N LEU A 39 3.48 -3.34 0.04
CA LEU A 39 2.93 -2.94 -1.27
C LEU A 39 2.50 -4.16 -2.11
N HIS A 40 3.32 -5.21 -2.11
CA HIS A 40 3.03 -6.45 -2.83
C HIS A 40 1.86 -7.25 -2.24
N ARG A 41 1.61 -7.14 -0.93
CA ARG A 41 0.54 -7.89 -0.26
C ARG A 41 -0.78 -7.12 -0.27
N ASP A 42 -0.74 -5.83 0.04
CA ASP A 42 -1.93 -5.06 0.46
C ASP A 42 -2.41 -4.05 -0.59
N ILE A 43 -1.61 -3.67 -1.59
CA ILE A 43 -1.98 -2.58 -2.51
C ILE A 43 -2.00 -3.04 -3.95
N ILE A 44 -0.88 -3.56 -4.42
CA ILE A 44 -0.71 -3.99 -5.80
C ILE A 44 -0.70 -5.51 -5.76
N TYR A 45 -1.68 -6.18 -6.36
CA TYR A 45 -1.47 -7.57 -6.74
C TYR A 45 -0.43 -7.55 -7.85
N VAL A 46 0.83 -7.58 -7.46
CA VAL A 46 1.95 -7.41 -8.37
C VAL A 46 1.98 -8.63 -9.30
N GLU A 47 1.50 -8.46 -10.52
CA GLU A 47 2.04 -9.25 -11.62
C GLU A 47 3.56 -9.02 -11.62
N ARG A 48 4.35 -10.09 -11.83
CA ARG A 48 5.82 -10.14 -11.68
C ARG A 48 6.65 -9.08 -12.44
N LYS A 49 6.03 -8.11 -13.12
CA LYS A 49 6.62 -7.12 -14.03
C LYS A 49 6.58 -5.65 -13.55
N THR A 50 6.01 -5.34 -12.39
CA THR A 50 5.94 -3.95 -11.88
C THR A 50 7.35 -3.40 -11.61
N LYS A 51 7.66 -2.21 -12.14
CA LYS A 51 9.00 -1.61 -12.02
C LYS A 51 9.11 -0.78 -10.74
N TRP A 52 10.33 -0.42 -10.33
CA TRP A 52 10.55 0.35 -9.09
C TRP A 52 9.85 1.72 -9.14
N GLU A 53 9.86 2.35 -10.31
CA GLU A 53 9.31 3.67 -10.54
C GLU A 53 7.80 3.71 -10.26
N ASP A 54 7.12 2.58 -10.43
CA ASP A 54 5.69 2.45 -10.13
C ASP A 54 5.41 2.51 -8.63
N TYR A 55 6.40 2.24 -7.76
CA TYR A 55 6.24 2.29 -6.31
C TYR A 55 6.52 3.67 -5.72
N VAL A 56 7.27 4.54 -6.42
CA VAL A 56 7.70 5.85 -5.92
C VAL A 56 6.52 6.69 -5.41
N PRO A 57 5.38 6.80 -6.13
CA PRO A 57 4.25 7.58 -5.64
C PRO A 57 3.70 7.08 -4.30
N TYR A 58 3.84 5.79 -3.99
CA TYR A 58 3.33 5.23 -2.74
C TYR A 58 4.25 5.52 -1.54
N LEU A 59 5.55 5.74 -1.78
CA LEU A 59 6.55 5.94 -0.73
C LEU A 59 6.26 7.21 0.07
N ASP A 60 5.81 8.27 -0.59
CA ASP A 60 5.51 9.58 0.03
C ASP A 60 4.31 9.53 1.00
N HIS A 61 3.53 8.45 0.95
CA HIS A 61 2.36 8.25 1.81
C HIS A 61 2.58 7.19 2.90
N ILE A 62 3.77 6.59 3.00
CA ILE A 62 4.08 5.61 4.05
C ILE A 62 4.19 6.31 5.39
N HIS A 63 3.29 5.95 6.31
CA HIS A 63 3.36 6.37 7.70
C HIS A 63 3.92 5.25 8.57
N TRP A 64 4.81 5.61 9.50
CA TRP A 64 5.42 4.66 10.44
C TRP A 64 4.81 4.81 11.83
N THR A 65 4.69 3.68 12.53
CA THR A 65 4.39 3.61 13.96
C THR A 65 5.67 3.84 14.77
N SER A 66 5.52 4.17 16.06
CA SER A 66 6.65 4.27 17.00
C SER A 66 7.42 2.95 17.16
N TYR A 67 6.83 1.82 16.80
CA TYR A 67 7.45 0.49 16.82
C TYR A 67 8.17 0.12 15.52
N GLY A 68 8.32 1.06 14.58
CA GLY A 68 9.01 0.85 13.31
C GLY A 68 8.23 -0.03 12.32
N CYS A 69 6.93 -0.24 12.54
CA CYS A 69 6.03 -0.89 11.58
C CYS A 69 5.29 0.15 10.75
N ILE A 70 4.83 -0.22 9.54
CA ILE A 70 3.96 0.65 8.73
C ILE A 70 2.61 0.79 9.44
N ASP A 71 2.18 2.03 9.67
CA ASP A 71 0.83 2.38 10.10
C ASP A 71 -0.09 2.24 8.90
N THR A 72 -0.64 1.04 8.72
CA THR A 72 -1.42 0.67 7.54
C THR A 72 -2.68 1.51 7.40
N THR A 73 -3.34 1.86 8.51
CA THR A 73 -4.56 2.68 8.50
C THR A 73 -4.27 4.10 8.02
N LYS A 74 -3.24 4.76 8.58
CA LYS A 74 -2.86 6.12 8.11
C LYS A 74 -2.35 6.11 6.68
N THR A 75 -1.54 5.12 6.34
CA THR A 75 -0.99 4.95 4.98
C THR A 75 -2.10 4.78 3.96
N LEU A 76 -3.06 3.88 4.20
CA LEU A 76 -4.19 3.68 3.28
C LEU A 76 -5.08 4.91 3.15
N ARG A 77 -5.35 5.62 4.26
CA ARG A 77 -6.13 6.86 4.22
C ARG A 77 -5.43 7.94 3.40
N SER A 78 -4.11 8.06 3.54
CA SER A 78 -3.26 8.99 2.79
C SER A 78 -3.29 8.67 1.29
N LEU A 79 -3.07 7.40 0.93
CA LEU A 79 -3.12 6.92 -0.45
C LEU A 79 -4.51 7.04 -1.10
N TYR A 80 -5.58 6.81 -0.33
CA TYR A 80 -6.94 6.99 -0.81
C TYR A 80 -7.22 8.45 -1.14
N SER A 81 -6.83 9.35 -0.23
CA SER A 81 -7.05 10.78 -0.37
C SER A 81 -6.24 11.39 -1.52
N SER A 82 -5.07 10.84 -1.83
CA SER A 82 -4.27 11.23 -2.99
C SER A 82 -4.72 10.61 -4.32
N GLY A 83 -5.70 9.70 -4.29
CA GLY A 83 -6.20 9.03 -5.50
C GLY A 83 -5.23 8.03 -6.12
N LEU A 84 -4.18 7.63 -5.38
CA LEU A 84 -3.19 6.65 -5.83
C LEU A 84 -3.69 5.21 -5.71
N LEU A 85 -4.69 4.96 -4.86
CA LEU A 85 -5.28 3.62 -4.76
C LEU A 85 -6.10 3.29 -6.01
N PRO A 86 -5.85 2.13 -6.64
CA PRO A 86 -6.66 1.69 -7.76
C PRO A 86 -8.11 1.44 -7.30
N MET A 87 -9.10 1.83 -8.12
CA MET A 87 -10.51 1.55 -7.82
C MET A 87 -10.86 0.10 -8.19
N ASN A 88 -10.41 -0.86 -7.37
CA ASN A 88 -10.66 -2.29 -7.58
C ASN A 88 -11.09 -2.99 -6.27
N TYR A 89 -11.43 -4.28 -6.39
CA TYR A 89 -11.90 -5.11 -5.29
C TYR A 89 -10.89 -5.28 -4.14
N LEU A 90 -9.59 -5.32 -4.44
CA LEU A 90 -8.56 -5.47 -3.40
C LEU A 90 -8.40 -4.20 -2.57
N THR A 91 -8.39 -3.05 -3.21
CA THR A 91 -8.44 -1.76 -2.50
C THR A 91 -9.66 -1.70 -1.58
N TRP A 92 -10.81 -2.17 -2.06
CA TRP A 92 -12.03 -2.24 -1.26
C TRP A 92 -11.87 -3.11 0.00
N ILE A 93 -11.39 -4.35 -0.14
CA ILE A 93 -11.13 -5.24 1.01
C ILE A 93 -10.16 -4.56 2.00
N ASN A 94 -9.11 -3.93 1.51
CA ASN A 94 -8.12 -3.28 2.37
C ASN A 94 -8.68 -2.09 3.14
N LEU A 95 -9.52 -1.27 2.51
CA LEU A 95 -10.20 -0.16 3.21
C LEU A 95 -11.15 -0.70 4.31
N CYS A 96 -11.90 -1.76 4.01
CA CYS A 96 -12.80 -2.42 4.96
C CYS A 96 -12.05 -3.02 6.15
N ASN A 97 -11.00 -3.80 5.90
CA ASN A 97 -10.20 -4.46 6.94
C ASN A 97 -9.49 -3.48 7.88
N ARG A 98 -9.41 -2.20 7.51
CA ARG A 98 -8.70 -1.16 8.28
C ARG A 98 -9.64 -0.09 8.81
N CYS A 99 -10.95 -0.35 8.78
CA CYS A 99 -12.00 0.53 9.29
C CYS A 99 -11.87 1.97 8.78
N VAL A 100 -11.57 2.15 7.49
CA VAL A 100 -11.50 3.47 6.86
C VAL A 100 -12.88 3.87 6.33
N GLU A 101 -13.86 3.93 7.24
CA GLU A 101 -15.30 4.06 6.95
C GLU A 101 -15.64 5.30 6.10
N ASP A 102 -15.04 6.46 6.40
CA ASP A 102 -15.24 7.68 5.62
C ASP A 102 -14.80 7.50 4.15
N SER A 103 -13.70 6.78 3.93
CA SER A 103 -13.18 6.48 2.59
C SER A 103 -14.05 5.45 1.87
N ILE A 104 -14.65 4.53 2.60
CA ILE A 104 -15.60 3.54 2.10
C ILE A 104 -16.86 4.22 1.57
N GLU A 105 -17.43 5.16 2.34
CA GLU A 105 -18.65 5.87 1.94
C GLU A 105 -18.44 6.70 0.67
N ASP A 106 -17.33 7.44 0.60
CA ASP A 106 -16.96 8.21 -0.59
C ASP A 106 -16.69 7.30 -1.81
N PHE A 107 -16.10 6.13 -1.58
CA PHE A 107 -15.83 5.16 -2.63
C PHE A 107 -17.12 4.63 -3.27
N TRP A 108 -18.13 4.28 -2.45
CA TRP A 108 -19.44 3.87 -2.95
C TRP A 108 -20.12 4.94 -3.81
N LYS A 109 -20.07 6.20 -3.36
CA LYS A 109 -20.62 7.33 -4.14
C LYS A 109 -19.93 7.48 -5.49
N LYS A 110 -18.63 7.20 -5.58
CA LYS A 110 -17.85 7.29 -6.82
C LYS A 110 -18.09 6.11 -7.76
N ILE A 111 -18.11 4.86 -7.27
CA ILE A 111 -18.34 3.69 -8.14
C ILE A 111 -19.79 3.61 -8.62
N ARG A 112 -20.79 4.00 -7.81
CA ARG A 112 -22.20 4.01 -8.23
C ARG A 112 -22.44 4.82 -9.52
N LYS A 113 -21.57 5.79 -9.82
CA LYS A 113 -21.64 6.62 -11.02
C LYS A 113 -21.04 5.95 -12.27
N LYS A 114 -20.32 4.84 -12.12
CA LYS A 114 -19.71 4.10 -13.23
C LYS A 114 -20.70 3.08 -13.81
N LYS A 115 -20.73 2.97 -15.15
CA LYS A 115 -21.67 2.10 -15.89
C LYS A 115 -21.49 0.61 -15.56
N GLU A 116 -20.29 0.23 -15.14
CA GLU A 116 -19.86 -1.13 -14.75
C GLU A 116 -20.31 -1.54 -13.34
N TYR A 117 -20.87 -0.62 -12.56
CA TYR A 117 -21.30 -0.85 -11.17
C TYR A 117 -22.23 -2.06 -11.02
N ARG A 118 -23.12 -2.30 -12.01
CA ARG A 118 -24.04 -3.44 -11.98
C ARG A 118 -23.31 -4.78 -12.02
N ASN A 119 -22.21 -4.88 -12.77
CA ASN A 119 -21.42 -6.12 -12.86
C ASN A 119 -20.64 -6.34 -11.57
N LEU A 120 -20.01 -5.29 -11.03
CA LEU A 120 -19.29 -5.35 -9.75
C LEU A 120 -20.21 -5.73 -8.58
N VAL A 121 -21.41 -5.17 -8.50
CA VAL A 121 -22.40 -5.53 -7.46
C VAL A 121 -22.87 -6.97 -7.63
N SER A 122 -23.05 -7.44 -8.87
CA SER A 122 -23.42 -8.83 -9.13
C SER A 122 -22.30 -9.79 -8.74
N GLU A 123 -21.03 -9.46 -9.00
CA GLU A 123 -19.86 -10.22 -8.56
C GLU A 123 -19.72 -10.24 -7.03
N LEU A 124 -19.99 -9.12 -6.36
CA LEU A 124 -19.95 -9.04 -4.90
C LEU A 124 -21.06 -9.88 -4.25
N ILE A 125 -22.30 -9.77 -4.73
CA ILE A 125 -23.43 -10.55 -4.22
C ILE A 125 -23.19 -12.06 -4.45
N ASN A 126 -22.77 -12.43 -5.66
CA ASN A 126 -22.55 -13.83 -6.01
C ASN A 126 -21.30 -14.42 -5.34
N GLY A 127 -20.25 -13.62 -5.11
CA GLY A 127 -19.04 -14.06 -4.41
C GLY A 127 -19.26 -14.28 -2.91
N TRP A 128 -20.12 -13.48 -2.28
CA TRP A 128 -20.48 -13.65 -0.87
C TRP A 128 -21.31 -14.91 -0.61
N ASP A 129 -22.10 -15.35 -1.61
CA ASP A 129 -22.88 -16.58 -1.50
C ASP A 129 -21.97 -17.83 -1.43
N VAL A 130 -20.83 -17.82 -2.14
CA VAL A 130 -19.87 -18.94 -2.14
C VAL A 130 -19.12 -19.07 -0.82
N ASP A 131 -18.79 -17.95 -0.16
CA ASP A 131 -18.11 -17.97 1.13
C ASP A 131 -19.06 -18.26 2.30
N ALA A 132 -20.33 -17.83 2.23
CA ALA A 132 -21.34 -18.15 3.25
C ALA A 132 -21.68 -19.65 3.30
N HIS A 133 -21.63 -20.35 2.16
CA HIS A 133 -21.90 -21.80 2.06
C HIS A 133 -20.69 -22.66 2.43
N ARG A 134 -19.54 -22.06 2.75
CA ARG A 134 -18.30 -22.77 3.11
C ARG A 134 -18.05 -22.85 4.63
N ILE A 135 -18.93 -22.24 5.43
CA ILE A 135 -18.81 -22.12 6.89
C ILE A 135 -19.88 -22.96 7.64
N TYR A 136 -20.68 -23.77 6.94
CA TYR A 136 -21.55 -24.79 7.55
C TYR A 136 -21.19 -26.19 7.11
#